data_AF-A0A5Y3G2Y8-F1
#
_entry.id   AF-A0A5Y3G2Y8-F1
#
_cell.length_a   1.000
_cell.length_b   1.000
_cell.length_c   1.000
_cell.angle_alpha   90.00
_cell.angle_beta   90.00
_cell.angle_gamma   90.00
#
_symmetry.space_group_name_H-M   'P 1'
#
loop_
_entity.id
_entity.type
_entity.pdbx_description
1 polymer ?
#
loop_
_entity_poly.entity_id
_entity_poly.type
_entity_poly.pdbx_seq_one_letter_code
_entity_poly.pdbx_strand_id
1 'polypeptide(L)'
;MNLIKGQICELLNQEDIVIVKILSKEVIFSILMLELKYLENLKIGASVELLFKEHELCFSTSKTLLSVENSFLAKITKIKKGELLYQVFFDFKGNELSSIITKEKALELEICENQEWLCFVKANDIVLRSHSA
;
A
#
# COMPACT_ATOMS: atom_id res chain seq x y z
N MET A 1 10.37 2.61 4.24
CA MET A 1 9.53 1.42 4.05
C MET A 1 8.16 1.74 4.62
N ASN A 2 7.10 1.53 3.85
CA ASN A 2 5.73 1.67 4.33
C ASN A 2 5.29 0.41 5.07
N LEU A 3 4.44 0.58 6.08
CA LEU A 3 3.92 -0.52 6.89
C LEU A 3 2.44 -0.30 7.18
N ILE A 4 1.62 -1.30 6.86
CA ILE A 4 0.21 -1.36 7.24
C ILE A 4 -0.03 -2.63 8.03
N LYS A 5 -0.65 -2.53 9.21
CA LYS A 5 -1.06 -3.69 10.01
C LYS A 5 -2.48 -4.10 9.63
N GLY A 6 -2.75 -5.40 9.58
CA GLY A 6 -4.09 -5.90 9.27
C GLY A 6 -4.28 -7.35 9.70
N GLN A 7 -5.48 -7.87 9.42
CA GLN A 7 -5.85 -9.25 9.68
C GLN A 7 -6.29 -9.94 8.40
N ILE A 8 -5.82 -11.17 8.19
CA ILE A 8 -6.21 -11.99 7.05
C ILE A 8 -7.71 -12.29 7.13
N CYS A 9 -8.47 -11.91 6.11
CA CYS A 9 -9.91 -12.17 6.04
C CYS A 9 -10.28 -13.18 4.95
N GLU A 10 -9.44 -13.35 3.92
CA GLU A 10 -9.69 -14.29 2.83
C GLU A 10 -8.38 -14.86 2.29
N LEU A 11 -8.42 -16.13 1.90
CA LEU A 11 -7.33 -16.83 1.24
C LEU A 11 -7.89 -17.53 0.01
N LEU A 12 -7.42 -17.13 -1.18
CA LEU A 12 -7.74 -17.76 -2.44
C LEU A 12 -6.47 -18.42 -2.96
N ASN A 13 -6.54 -19.71 -3.26
CA ASN A 13 -5.41 -20.47 -3.76
C ASN A 13 -5.84 -21.25 -5.00
N GLN A 14 -5.11 -21.06 -6.09
CA GLN A 14 -5.28 -21.82 -7.33
C GLN A 14 -3.90 -22.15 -7.90
N GLU A 15 -3.58 -23.45 -7.93
CA GLU A 15 -2.27 -23.96 -8.37
C GLU A 15 -1.13 -23.30 -7.58
N ASP A 16 -0.26 -22.54 -8.26
CA ASP A 16 0.88 -21.86 -7.67
C ASP A 16 0.57 -20.40 -7.29
N ILE A 17 -0.66 -19.93 -7.52
CA ILE A 17 -1.07 -18.55 -7.28
C ILE A 17 -1.90 -18.46 -6.01
N VAL A 18 -1.47 -17.56 -5.12
CA VAL A 18 -2.17 -17.26 -3.88
C VAL A 18 -2.53 -15.78 -3.84
N ILE A 19 -3.81 -15.50 -3.60
CA ILE A 19 -4.31 -14.17 -3.28
C ILE A 19 -4.75 -14.15 -1.82
N VAL A 20 -4.11 -13.29 -1.03
CA VAL A 20 -4.43 -13.07 0.38
C VAL A 20 -5.15 -11.73 0.49
N LYS A 21 -6.35 -11.72 1.09
CA LYS A 21 -7.03 -10.48 1.43
C LYS A 21 -6.89 -10.14 2.90
N ILE A 22 -6.63 -8.87 3.17
CA ILE A 22 -6.31 -8.37 4.49
C ILE A 22 -7.16 -7.16 4.81
N LEU A 23 -7.88 -7.22 5.92
CA LEU A 23 -8.63 -6.10 6.45
C LEU A 23 -7.71 -5.20 7.30
N SER A 24 -7.63 -3.93 6.93
CA SER A 24 -7.00 -2.89 7.73
C SER A 24 -7.83 -1.62 7.68
N LYS A 25 -8.28 -1.15 8.86
CA LYS A 25 -9.03 0.12 9.00
C LYS A 25 -10.17 0.28 7.98
N GLU A 26 -10.98 -0.78 7.80
CA GLU A 26 -12.12 -0.85 6.85
C GLU A 26 -11.74 -0.93 5.36
N VAL A 27 -10.45 -0.95 5.03
CA VAL A 27 -9.96 -1.18 3.66
C VAL A 27 -9.50 -2.64 3.54
N ILE A 28 -9.87 -3.27 2.44
CA ILE A 28 -9.39 -4.61 2.08
C ILE A 28 -8.22 -4.45 1.11
N PHE A 29 -7.08 -5.00 1.50
CA PHE A 29 -5.90 -5.10 0.65
C PHE A 29 -5.79 -6.52 0.09
N SER A 30 -5.50 -6.65 -1.20
CA SER A 30 -5.19 -7.88 -1.90
C SER A 30 -3.68 -7.98 -2.13
N ILE A 31 -3.11 -9.13 -1.79
CA ILE A 31 -1.69 -9.44 -2.01
C ILE A 31 -1.62 -10.67 -2.90
N LEU A 32 -0.80 -10.60 -3.95
CA LEU A 32 -0.56 -11.68 -4.88
C LEU A 32 0.84 -12.25 -4.64
N MET A 33 0.93 -13.56 -4.42
CA MET A 33 2.20 -14.26 -4.23
C MET A 33 2.22 -15.60 -4.96
N LEU A 34 3.43 -16.07 -5.24
CA LEU A 34 3.67 -17.41 -5.79
C LEU A 34 3.98 -18.37 -4.65
N GLU A 35 3.24 -19.47 -4.61
CA GLU A 35 3.32 -20.57 -3.64
C GLU A 35 3.13 -20.18 -2.15
N LEU A 36 2.39 -21.01 -1.41
CA LEU A 36 2.18 -20.85 0.05
C LEU A 36 3.36 -21.33 0.91
N LYS A 37 4.38 -21.99 0.33
CA LYS A 37 5.38 -22.78 1.07
C LYS A 37 6.20 -21.97 2.09
N TYR A 38 6.27 -20.65 1.94
CA TYR A 38 7.03 -19.78 2.84
C TYR A 38 6.22 -19.25 4.03
N LEU A 39 4.95 -19.63 4.15
CA LEU A 39 4.01 -18.98 5.07
C LEU A 39 3.09 -19.99 5.77
N GLU A 40 3.69 -20.97 6.46
CA GLU A 40 3.00 -22.01 7.26
C GLU A 40 1.98 -21.45 8.29
N ASN A 41 2.05 -20.14 8.60
CA ASN A 41 1.20 -19.45 9.56
C ASN A 41 0.14 -18.51 8.92
N LEU A 42 -0.05 -18.50 7.59
CA LEU A 42 -1.15 -17.77 6.95
C LEU A 42 -2.48 -18.50 7.20
N LYS A 43 -3.20 -18.07 8.24
CA LYS A 43 -4.58 -18.50 8.51
C LYS A 43 -5.50 -17.31 8.61
N ILE A 44 -6.77 -17.50 8.24
CA ILE A 44 -7.80 -16.47 8.45
C ILE A 44 -7.80 -16.05 9.93
N GLY A 45 -7.85 -14.75 10.16
CA GLY A 45 -7.76 -14.11 11.47
C GLY A 45 -6.34 -13.83 11.97
N ALA A 46 -5.29 -14.32 11.31
CA ALA A 46 -3.92 -14.01 11.71
C ALA A 46 -3.61 -12.52 11.50
N SER A 47 -2.92 -11.93 12.47
CA SER A 47 -2.41 -10.56 12.37
C SER A 47 -1.10 -10.55 11.58
N VAL A 48 -1.03 -9.66 10.60
CA VAL A 48 0.07 -9.57 9.64
C VAL A 48 0.40 -8.12 9.34
N GLU A 49 1.58 -7.91 8.77
CA GLU A 49 2.05 -6.61 8.31
C GLU A 49 2.26 -6.65 6.80
N LEU A 50 1.72 -5.65 6.12
CA LEU A 50 1.93 -5.38 4.71
C LEU A 50 3.07 -4.37 4.61
N LEU A 51 4.09 -4.72 3.84
CA LEU A 51 5.28 -3.92 3.63
C LEU A 51 5.42 -3.63 2.14
N PHE A 52 5.70 -2.38 1.80
CA PHE A 52 6.01 -1.96 0.44
C PHE A 52 6.92 -0.73 0.50
N LYS A 53 7.77 -0.57 -0.52
CA LYS A 53 8.71 0.53 -0.60
C LYS A 53 7.99 1.81 -1.00
N GLU A 54 8.64 2.93 -0.72
CA GLU A 54 8.09 4.25 -1.01
C GLU A 54 7.87 4.49 -2.51
N HIS A 55 8.70 3.91 -3.38
CA HIS A 55 8.51 4.03 -4.84
C HIS A 55 7.45 3.07 -5.41
N GLU A 56 6.96 2.13 -4.61
CA GLU A 56 5.87 1.21 -4.99
C GLU A 56 4.49 1.82 -4.67
N LEU A 57 4.44 2.87 -3.83
CA LEU A 57 3.22 3.63 -3.56
C LEU A 57 3.05 4.75 -4.59
N CYS A 58 2.04 4.63 -5.44
CA CYS A 58 1.62 5.67 -6.38
C CYS A 58 0.40 6.43 -5.85
N PHE A 59 0.08 7.56 -6.47
CA PHE A 59 -1.13 8.30 -6.14
C PHE A 59 -1.68 9.09 -7.34
N SER A 60 -2.99 9.35 -7.34
CA SER A 60 -3.72 10.06 -8.38
C SER A 60 -4.90 10.84 -7.79
N THR A 61 -5.60 11.59 -8.64
CA THR A 61 -6.83 12.27 -8.24
C THR A 61 -7.91 11.26 -7.83
N SER A 62 -8.85 11.68 -6.99
CA SER A 62 -9.79 10.79 -6.31
C SER A 62 -10.79 10.05 -7.21
N LYS A 63 -10.93 10.46 -8.49
CA LYS A 63 -11.92 9.91 -9.43
C LYS A 63 -11.31 9.07 -10.56
N THR A 64 -10.05 8.66 -10.41
CA THR A 64 -9.35 7.87 -11.42
C THR A 64 -9.77 6.40 -11.38
N LEU A 65 -10.04 5.82 -12.56
CA LEU A 65 -10.18 4.37 -12.70
C LEU A 65 -8.79 3.73 -12.77
N LEU A 66 -8.50 2.81 -11.85
CA LEU A 66 -7.19 2.18 -11.73
C LEU A 66 -7.24 0.72 -12.16
N SER A 67 -6.13 0.22 -12.71
CA SER A 67 -5.94 -1.20 -13.02
C SER A 67 -5.41 -2.01 -11.84
N VAL A 68 -5.40 -1.43 -10.63
CA VAL A 68 -4.88 -2.07 -9.41
C VAL A 68 -5.99 -2.20 -8.39
N GLU A 69 -5.91 -3.25 -7.58
CA GLU A 69 -6.92 -3.61 -6.59
C GLU A 69 -6.77 -2.78 -5.30
N ASN A 70 -5.52 -2.53 -4.89
CA ASN A 70 -5.26 -1.80 -3.65
C ASN A 70 -5.25 -0.30 -3.92
N SER A 71 -6.34 0.35 -3.57
CA SER A 71 -6.44 1.80 -3.56
C SER A 71 -7.15 2.30 -2.31
N PHE A 72 -6.73 3.46 -1.82
CA PHE A 72 -7.28 4.07 -0.62
C PHE A 72 -7.05 5.58 -0.65
N LEU A 73 -7.95 6.33 -0.01
CA LEU A 73 -7.77 7.76 0.17
C LEU A 73 -6.81 8.02 1.34
N ALA A 74 -5.89 8.95 1.14
CA ALA A 74 -4.98 9.40 2.17
C ALA A 74 -4.66 10.89 2.00
N LYS A 75 -4.44 11.57 3.13
CA LYS A 75 -4.19 13.02 3.16
C LYS A 75 -2.69 13.29 3.19
N ILE A 76 -2.20 14.19 2.34
CA ILE A 76 -0.79 14.63 2.39
C ILE A 76 -0.57 15.39 3.70
N THR A 77 0.36 14.92 4.52
CA THR A 77 0.75 15.55 5.79
C THR A 77 2.03 16.37 5.68
N LYS A 78 2.94 15.97 4.78
CA LYS A 78 4.25 16.61 4.62
C LYS A 78 4.84 16.33 3.24
N ILE A 79 5.58 17.29 2.69
CA ILE A 79 6.36 17.09 1.46
C ILE A 79 7.83 17.47 1.73
N LYS A 80 8.74 16.50 1.61
CA LYS A 80 10.19 16.76 1.60
C LYS A 80 10.65 16.97 0.15
N LYS A 81 11.10 18.19 -0.16
CA LYS A 81 11.53 18.57 -1.50
C LYS A 81 13.03 18.36 -1.66
N GLY A 82 13.43 17.40 -2.49
CA GLY A 82 14.81 17.21 -2.95
C GLY A 82 15.06 17.86 -4.32
N GLU A 83 16.28 17.72 -4.84
CA GLU A 83 16.65 18.31 -6.13
C GLU A 83 16.01 17.58 -7.32
N LEU A 84 15.95 16.24 -7.26
CA LEU A 84 15.38 15.37 -8.31
C LEU A 84 14.07 14.72 -7.89
N LEU A 85 13.95 14.38 -6.61
CA LEU A 85 12.84 13.58 -6.07
C LEU A 85 12.22 14.30 -4.88
N TYR A 86 10.90 14.23 -4.79
CA TYR A 86 10.15 14.62 -3.61
C TYR A 86 9.70 13.36 -2.87
N GLN A 87 9.78 13.39 -1.55
CA GLN A 87 9.14 12.39 -0.70
C GLN A 87 7.85 13.00 -0.12
N VAL A 88 6.73 12.39 -0.46
CA VAL A 88 5.40 12.82 -0.02
C VAL A 88 4.93 11.90 1.09
N PHE A 89 4.56 12.46 2.23
CA PHE A 89 4.05 11.71 3.38
C PHE A 89 2.53 11.84 3.41
N PHE A 90 1.87 10.71 3.65
CA PHE A 90 0.43 10.56 3.68
C PHE A 90 -0.03 10.02 5.03
N ASP A 91 -1.14 10.54 5.53
CA ASP A 91 -1.89 9.92 6.63
C ASP A 91 -2.99 9.02 6.05
N PHE A 92 -2.83 7.72 6.27
CA PHE A 92 -3.84 6.70 6.02
C PHE A 92 -4.43 6.22 7.34
N LYS A 93 -5.53 6.86 7.78
CA LYS A 93 -6.29 6.49 8.98
C LYS A 93 -5.40 6.33 10.24
N GLY A 94 -4.44 7.24 10.41
CA GLY A 94 -3.47 7.26 11.51
C GLY A 94 -2.15 6.53 11.22
N ASN A 95 -1.98 5.90 10.05
CA ASN A 95 -0.71 5.33 9.62
C ASN A 95 0.01 6.32 8.70
N GLU A 96 1.26 6.66 9.04
CA GLU A 96 2.11 7.43 8.14
C GLU A 96 2.67 6.50 7.05
N LEU A 97 2.40 6.86 5.81
CA LEU A 97 2.96 6.23 4.61
C LEU A 97 3.73 7.29 3.82
N SER A 98 4.60 6.89 2.92
CA SER A 98 5.26 7.82 2.02
C SER A 98 5.44 7.27 0.61
N SER A 99 5.43 8.19 -0.35
CA SER A 99 5.67 7.95 -1.76
C SER A 99 6.89 8.74 -2.24
N ILE A 100 7.58 8.22 -3.25
CA ILE A 100 8.59 8.98 -4.00
C ILE A 100 8.02 9.36 -5.36
N ILE A 101 8.15 10.63 -5.71
CA ILE A 101 7.75 11.20 -7.01
C ILE A 101 8.87 12.09 -7.54
N THR A 102 8.98 12.23 -8.87
CA THR A 102 9.93 13.20 -9.44
C THR A 102 9.48 14.62 -9.13
N LYS A 103 10.46 15.52 -9.00
CA LYS A 103 10.20 16.95 -8.81
C LYS A 103 9.29 17.49 -9.91
N GLU A 104 9.55 17.13 -11.17
CA GLU A 104 8.78 17.62 -12.32
C GLU A 104 7.31 17.22 -12.20
N LYS A 105 7.02 15.96 -11.84
CA LYS A 105 5.65 15.48 -11.67
C LYS A 105 4.97 16.05 -10.44
N ALA A 106 5.68 16.24 -9.33
CA ALA A 106 5.11 16.92 -8.17
C ALA A 106 4.68 18.36 -8.48
N LEU A 107 5.47 19.08 -9.29
CA LEU A 107 5.15 20.43 -9.72
C LEU A 107 3.97 20.44 -10.71
N GLU A 108 3.95 19.52 -11.68
CA GLU A 108 2.85 19.37 -12.65
C GLU A 108 1.51 19.05 -11.97
N LEU A 109 1.54 18.23 -10.92
CA LEU A 109 0.36 17.84 -10.15
C LEU A 109 -0.04 18.88 -9.07
N GLU A 110 0.76 19.93 -8.90
CA GLU A 110 0.54 20.99 -7.91
C GLU A 110 0.25 20.46 -6.49
N ILE A 111 0.98 19.42 -6.08
CA ILE A 111 0.73 18.76 -4.79
C ILE A 111 0.97 19.72 -3.62
N CYS A 112 0.02 19.73 -2.68
CA CYS A 112 0.05 20.57 -1.50
C CYS A 112 -0.30 19.76 -0.25
N GLU A 113 0.26 20.16 0.88
CA GLU A 113 -0.14 19.61 2.18
C GLU A 113 -1.63 19.85 2.41
N ASN A 114 -2.24 18.93 3.17
CA ASN A 114 -3.67 18.87 3.45
C ASN A 114 -4.60 18.45 2.31
N GLN A 115 -4.09 18.19 1.10
CA GLN A 115 -4.89 17.59 0.03
C GLN A 115 -5.10 16.09 0.27
N GLU A 116 -6.28 15.59 -0.09
CA GLU A 116 -6.57 14.17 -0.12
C GLU A 116 -6.37 13.61 -1.54
N TRP A 117 -5.67 12.49 -1.62
CA TRP A 117 -5.32 11.82 -2.88
C TRP A 117 -5.69 10.34 -2.81
N LEU A 118 -5.96 9.76 -3.97
CA LEU A 118 -6.13 8.31 -4.11
C LEU A 118 -4.75 7.67 -4.23
N CYS A 119 -4.30 7.05 -3.15
CA CYS A 119 -3.07 6.26 -3.11
C CYS A 119 -3.35 4.83 -3.58
N PHE A 120 -2.36 4.20 -4.21
CA PHE A 120 -2.50 2.84 -4.71
C PHE A 120 -1.16 2.13 -4.89
N VAL A 121 -1.20 0.80 -4.79
CA VAL A 121 -0.03 -0.10 -4.88
C VAL A 121 -0.47 -1.42 -5.50
N LYS A 122 0.36 -2.07 -6.32
CA LYS A 122 -0.03 -3.35 -6.91
C LYS A 122 0.02 -4.48 -5.90
N ALA A 123 -0.85 -5.47 -6.05
CA ALA A 123 -0.91 -6.62 -5.16
C ALA A 123 0.42 -7.40 -5.08
N ASN A 124 1.21 -7.41 -6.15
CA ASN A 124 2.50 -8.11 -6.23
C ASN A 124 3.70 -7.29 -5.72
N ASP A 125 3.52 -6.00 -5.41
CA ASP A 125 4.56 -5.16 -4.80
C ASP A 125 4.48 -5.17 -3.27
N ILE A 126 3.40 -5.74 -2.71
CA ILE A 126 3.22 -5.86 -1.25
C ILE A 126 3.85 -7.16 -0.76
N VAL A 127 4.78 -7.03 0.18
CA VAL A 127 5.35 -8.16 0.93
C VAL A 127 4.57 -8.38 2.22
N LEU A 128 4.23 -9.64 2.48
CA LEU A 128 3.58 -10.04 3.73
C LEU A 128 4.59 -10.49 4.77
N ARG A 129 4.47 -9.94 5.98
CA ARG A 129 5.20 -10.38 7.17
C ARG A 129 4.23 -10.88 8.23
N SER A 130 4.32 -12.17 8.54
CA SER A 130 3.69 -12.75 9.73
C SER A 130 4.65 -12.70 10.91
N HIS A 131 4.14 -12.54 12.12
CA HIS A 131 4.93 -12.73 13.33
C HIS A 131 4.85 -14.21 13.72
N SER A 132 5.99 -14.89 13.74
CA SER A 132 6.12 -16.15 14.47
C SER A 132 5.93 -15.83 15.95
N ALA A 133 4.96 -16.48 16.59
CA ALA A 133 4.89 -16.52 18.05
C ALA A 133 6.08 -17.31 18.61
#